data_AF-A0A257A0Z1-F1
#
_entry.id   AF-A0A257A0Z1-F1
#
_cell.length_a   1.000
_cell.length_b   1.000
_cell.length_c   1.000
_cell.angle_alpha   90.00
_cell.angle_beta   90.00
_cell.angle_gamma   90.00
#
_symmetry.space_group_name_H-M   'P 1'
#
loop_
_entity.id
_entity.type
_entity.pdbx_description
1 polymer ?
#
loop_
_entity_poly.entity_id
_entity_poly.type
_entity_poly.pdbx_seq_one_letter_code
_entity_poly.pdbx_strand_id
1 'polypeptide(L)' 'MRAAIHVHVDERNCLEVVIVHGKAQVAREIADRLMALKGVKNVKIQLTVVEK' A
#
# COMPACT_ATOMS: atom_id res chain seq x y z
N MET A 1 -2.34 -10.52 -2.71
CA MET A 1 -1.43 -9.43 -3.14
C MET A 1 -0.92 -9.79 -4.53
N ARG A 2 -1.02 -8.89 -5.52
CA ARG A 2 -0.61 -9.19 -6.91
C ARG A 2 0.85 -8.85 -7.17
N ALA A 3 1.33 -7.75 -6.62
CA ALA A 3 2.73 -7.36 -6.66
C ALA A 3 3.05 -6.44 -5.48
N ALA A 4 4.32 -6.41 -5.10
CA ALA A 4 4.92 -5.36 -4.28
C ALA A 4 6.12 -4.81 -5.04
N ILE A 5 6.25 -3.50 -5.06
CA ILE A 5 7.44 -2.82 -5.52
C ILE A 5 8.00 -2.07 -4.32
N HIS A 6 9.28 -2.30 -4.02
CA HIS A 6 9.99 -1.64 -2.94
C HIS A 6 11.19 -0.90 -3.50
N VAL A 7 11.32 0.37 -3.17
CA VAL A 7 12.39 1.25 -3.63
C VAL A 7 13.07 1.90 -2.44
N HIS A 8 14.39 1.83 -2.38
CA HIS A 8 15.17 2.61 -1.42
C HIS A 8 15.29 4.05 -1.94
N VAL A 9 14.67 4.99 -1.21
CA VAL A 9 14.70 6.42 -1.56
C VAL A 9 15.96 7.08 -1.00
N ASP A 10 16.35 6.66 0.22
CA ASP A 10 17.63 6.97 0.85
C ASP A 10 17.97 5.90 1.91
N GLU A 11 19.06 6.08 2.64
CA GLU A 11 19.56 5.14 3.66
C GLU A 11 18.52 4.77 4.75
N ARG A 12 17.56 5.65 5.05
CA ARG A 12 16.57 5.49 6.14
C ARG A 12 15.13 5.54 5.66
N ASN A 13 14.89 5.54 4.35
CA ASN A 13 13.57 5.65 3.75
C ASN A 13 13.38 4.66 2.61
N CYS A 14 12.25 3.97 2.65
CA CYS A 14 11.79 3.12 1.57
C CYS A 14 10.40 3.58 1.11
N LEU A 15 10.15 3.49 -0.19
CA LEU A 15 8.83 3.62 -0.78
C LEU A 15 8.38 2.23 -1.21
N GLU A 16 7.24 1.80 -0.69
CA GLU A 16 6.62 0.53 -1.07
C GLU A 16 5.26 0.78 -1.72
N VAL A 17 5.03 0.15 -2.87
CA VAL A 17 3.75 0.15 -3.58
C VAL A 17 3.22 -1.27 -3.61
N VAL A 18 2.07 -1.48 -2.97
CA VAL A 18 1.39 -2.77 -2.88
C VAL A 18 0.21 -2.78 -3.83
N ILE A 19 0.24 -3.65 -4.85
CA ILE A 19 -0.85 -3.81 -5.82
C ILE A 19 -1.79 -4.92 -5.35
N VAL A 20 -3.04 -4.57 -5.11
CA VAL A 20 -4.11 -5.49 -4.71
C VAL A 20 -5.23 -5.49 -5.72
N HIS A 21 -5.91 -6.63 -5.85
CA HIS A 21 -7.11 -6.77 -6.67
C HIS A 21 -8.14 -7.52 -5.85
N GLY A 22 -9.37 -7.01 -5.82
CA GLY A 22 -10.47 -7.58 -5.04
C GLY A 22 -11.37 -6.50 -4.47
N LYS A 23 -12.06 -6.82 -3.39
CA LYS A 23 -12.99 -5.90 -2.70
C LYS A 23 -12.23 -4.69 -2.15
N ALA A 24 -12.77 -3.49 -2.36
CA ALA A 24 -12.20 -2.23 -1.85
C ALA A 24 -11.99 -2.25 -0.32
N GLN A 25 -12.87 -2.92 0.43
CA GLN A 25 -12.74 -3.08 1.87
C GLN A 25 -11.42 -3.77 2.27
N VAL A 26 -11.01 -4.81 1.55
CA VAL A 26 -9.75 -5.53 1.84
C VAL A 26 -8.55 -4.61 1.66
N ALA A 27 -8.57 -3.75 0.63
CA ALA A 27 -7.50 -2.77 0.42
C ALA A 27 -7.44 -1.73 1.56
N ARG A 28 -8.59 -1.31 2.09
CA ARG A 28 -8.66 -0.41 3.26
C ARG A 28 -8.14 -1.07 4.53
N GLU A 29 -8.57 -2.29 4.83
CA GLU A 29 -8.10 -3.04 6.00
C GLU A 29 -6.58 -3.25 6.00
N ILE A 30 -5.98 -3.48 4.82
CA ILE A 30 -4.52 -3.56 4.68
C ILE A 30 -3.88 -2.19 4.98
N ALA A 31 -4.40 -1.11 4.41
CA ALA A 31 -3.87 0.23 4.64
C ALA A 31 -3.95 0.65 6.12
N ASP A 32 -5.06 0.36 6.79
CA ASP A 32 -5.27 0.65 8.22
C ASP A 32 -4.26 -0.09 9.09
N ARG A 33 -4.01 -1.38 8.79
CA ARG A 33 -3.01 -2.18 9.49
C ARG A 33 -1.59 -1.65 9.27
N LEU A 34 -1.25 -1.23 8.06
CA LEU A 34 0.06 -0.65 7.75
C LEU A 34 0.26 0.68 8.47
N MET A 35 -0.77 1.52 8.52
CA MET A 35 -0.72 2.82 9.21
C MET A 35 -0.42 2.69 10.70
N ALA A 36 -0.85 1.59 11.34
CA ALA A 36 -0.60 1.32 12.75
C ALA A 36 0.82 0.81 13.06
N LEU A 37 1.64 0.47 12.05
CA LEU A 37 2.97 -0.08 12.26
C LEU A 37 3.98 1.02 12.63
N LYS A 38 4.76 0.77 13.69
CA LYS A 38 5.85 1.65 14.09
C LYS A 38 6.87 1.79 12.95
N GLY A 39 7.19 3.02 12.56
CA GLY A 39 8.17 3.32 11.51
C GLY A 39 7.56 3.56 10.12
N VAL A 40 6.27 3.30 9.94
CA VAL A 40 5.55 3.73 8.74
C VAL A 40 5.32 5.24 8.82
N LYS A 41 5.89 5.96 7.84
CA LYS A 41 5.89 7.43 7.84
C LYS A 41 4.68 8.01 7.12
N ASN A 42 4.21 7.36 6.06
CA ASN A 42 3.07 7.81 5.27
C ASN A 42 2.38 6.62 4.60
N VAL A 43 1.05 6.62 4.58
CA VAL A 43 0.23 5.63 3.87
C VAL A 43 -0.79 6.39 3.02
N LYS A 44 -0.86 6.06 1.73
CA LYS A 44 -1.89 6.57 0.83
C LYS A 44 -2.53 5.41 0.09
N ILE A 45 -3.86 5.37 0.10
CA ILE A 45 -4.63 4.41 -0.68
C ILE A 45 -5.17 5.09 -1.93
N GLN A 46 -5.08 4.39 -3.07
CA GLN A 46 -5.74 4.75 -4.31
C GLN A 46 -6.54 3.54 -4.76
N LEU A 47 -7.84 3.75 -5.01
CA LEU A 47 -8.77 2.70 -5.42
C LEU A 47 -9.23 3.00 -6.83
N THR A 48 -9.14 2.01 -7.71
CA THR A 48 -9.58 2.13 -9.09
C THR A 48 -10.48 0.95 -9.41
N VAL A 49 -11.59 1.22 -10.07
CA VAL A 49 -12.48 0.20 -10.62
C VAL A 49 -12.03 -0.14 -12.03
N VAL A 50 -12.10 -1.42 -12.39
CA VAL A 50 -11.86 -1.83 -13.77
C VAL A 50 -13.14 -1.52 -14.53
N GLU A 51 -13.11 -0.47 -15.35
CA GLU A 51 -14.15 -0.21 -16.34
C GLU A 51 -14.02 -1.25 -17.47
N LYS A 52 -15.17 -1.71 -17.98
CA LYS A 52 -15.24 -2.64 -19.11
C LYS A 52 -15.50 -1.87 -20.40
#